data_AF-A0A430SFM2-F1
#
_entry.id   AF-A0A430SFM2-F1
#
_cell.length_a   1.000
_cell.length_b   1.000
_cell.length_c   1.000
_cell.angle_alpha   90.00
_cell.angle_beta   90.00
_cell.angle_gamma   90.00
#
_symmetry.space_group_name_H-M   'P 1'
#
loop_
_entity.id
_entity.type
_entity.pdbx_description
1 polymer ?
#
loop_
_entity_poly.entity_id
_entity_poly.type
_entity_poly.pdbx_seq_one_letter_code
_entity_poly.pdbx_strand_id
1 'polypeptide(L)'
;MNHLGKTEVFLNRFALRPLNPEELRLWRLEVVLDPPPGREEVYPLLAQVARRAGGVTVRMGDGLASWSPPEVLVLEGTLARMGQTYAYRLYPKGRRPLDPKDPGERSALSSLARRLLQERLRRLEGVWVEGLAVYRRE
;
A
#
# COMPACT_ATOMS: atom_id res chain seq x y z
N MET A 1 11.77 17.05 40.69
CA MET A 1 12.91 17.28 39.77
C MET A 1 13.39 15.93 39.26
N ASN A 2 13.59 15.78 37.94
CA ASN A 2 14.16 14.55 37.39
C ASN A 2 15.65 14.49 37.75
N HIS A 3 16.09 13.41 38.39
CA HIS A 3 17.46 13.17 38.87
C HIS A 3 18.35 12.46 37.84
N LEU A 4 17.83 12.26 36.63
CA LEU A 4 18.55 11.65 35.51
C LEU A 4 19.03 12.73 34.54
N GLY A 5 20.33 12.71 34.21
CA GLY A 5 20.91 13.54 33.15
C GLY A 5 20.33 13.17 31.78
N LYS A 6 19.96 14.18 30.98
CA LYS A 6 19.42 13.96 29.63
C LYS A 6 20.55 13.98 28.60
N THR A 7 20.54 13.02 27.69
CA THR A 7 21.42 12.97 26.51
C THR A 7 20.55 12.79 25.27
N GLU A 8 20.75 13.63 24.26
CA GLU A 8 20.07 13.49 22.98
C GLU A 8 20.67 12.33 22.18
N VAL A 9 19.82 11.64 21.41
CA VAL A 9 20.23 10.50 20.58
C VAL A 9 19.70 10.67 19.16
N PHE A 10 20.50 10.24 18.19
CA PHE A 10 20.04 10.09 16.82
C PHE A 10 19.50 8.67 16.61
N LEU A 11 18.33 8.58 15.97
CA LEU A 11 17.75 7.31 15.55
C LEU A 11 18.12 7.04 14.09
N ASN A 12 18.09 5.78 13.68
CA ASN A 12 18.20 5.38 12.26
C ASN A 12 16.89 5.65 11.48
N ARG A 13 16.28 6.81 11.70
CA ARG A 13 15.06 7.28 11.05
C ARG A 13 15.34 8.64 10.44
N PHE A 14 15.09 8.77 9.15
CA PHE A 14 15.40 9.98 8.38
C PHE A 14 14.09 10.64 7.95
N ALA A 15 13.88 11.89 8.38
CA ALA A 15 12.75 12.67 7.91
C ALA A 15 12.95 13.01 6.43
N LEU A 16 11.94 12.74 5.61
CA LEU A 16 11.89 13.12 4.20
C LEU A 16 10.92 14.29 3.99
N ARG A 17 10.71 14.68 2.74
CA ARG A 17 9.71 15.70 2.41
C ARG A 17 8.32 15.32 2.95
N PRO A 18 7.49 16.31 3.32
CA PRO A 18 6.09 16.06 3.63
C PRO A 18 5.33 15.44 2.45
N LEU A 19 4.23 14.73 2.76
CA LEU A 19 3.28 14.26 1.75
C LEU A 19 2.62 15.46 1.07
N ASN A 20 2.52 15.42 -0.24
CA ASN A 20 1.86 16.45 -1.03
C ASN A 20 0.31 16.24 -1.04
N PRO A 21 -0.48 17.22 -1.52
CA PRO A 21 -1.94 17.09 -1.52
C PRO A 21 -2.49 15.88 -2.30
N GLU A 22 -1.83 15.49 -3.40
CA GLU A 22 -2.25 14.36 -4.22
C GLU A 22 -1.99 13.02 -3.52
N GLU A 23 -0.91 12.92 -2.75
CA GLU A 23 -0.57 11.76 -1.92
C GLU A 23 -1.52 11.62 -0.72
N LEU A 24 -2.04 12.74 -0.19
CA LEU A 24 -3.07 12.71 0.85
C LEU A 24 -4.45 12.35 0.26
N ARG A 25 -4.73 12.72 -1.00
CA ARG A 25 -6.01 12.48 -1.70
C ARG A 25 -5.91 11.28 -2.63
N LEU A 26 -5.82 10.09 -2.06
CA LEU A 26 -5.75 8.83 -2.81
C LEU A 26 -7.08 8.43 -3.48
N TRP A 27 -6.99 7.58 -4.50
CA TRP A 27 -8.14 6.92 -5.12
C TRP A 27 -8.67 5.83 -4.21
N ARG A 28 -9.98 5.86 -3.92
CA ARG A 28 -10.68 4.79 -3.22
C ARG A 28 -11.30 3.84 -4.23
N LEU A 29 -11.09 2.55 -4.03
CA LEU A 29 -11.63 1.50 -4.89
C LEU A 29 -12.45 0.55 -4.03
N GLU A 30 -13.73 0.40 -4.36
CA GLU A 30 -14.54 -0.70 -3.84
C GLU A 30 -14.16 -1.98 -4.56
N VAL A 31 -14.06 -3.09 -3.82
CA VAL A 31 -13.72 -4.40 -4.37
C VAL A 31 -14.97 -5.27 -4.31
N VAL A 32 -15.37 -5.81 -5.44
CA VAL A 32 -16.37 -6.87 -5.52
C VAL A 32 -15.65 -8.15 -5.92
N LEU A 33 -15.91 -9.23 -5.16
CA LEU A 33 -15.37 -10.56 -5.38
C LEU A 33 -16.52 -11.53 -5.63
N ASP A 34 -16.37 -12.38 -6.65
CA ASP A 34 -17.28 -13.46 -6.97
C ASP A 34 -16.49 -14.78 -7.11
N PRO A 35 -16.75 -15.79 -6.27
CA PRO A 35 -17.73 -15.80 -5.18
C PRO A 35 -17.32 -14.90 -3.99
N PRO A 36 -18.27 -14.52 -3.11
CA PRO A 36 -17.94 -13.81 -1.88
C PRO A 36 -16.95 -14.62 -1.02
N PRO A 37 -15.88 -14.00 -0.51
CA PRO A 37 -14.85 -14.70 0.25
C PRO A 37 -15.33 -15.10 1.65
N GLY A 38 -14.75 -16.17 2.20
CA GLY A 38 -14.89 -16.49 3.62
C GLY A 38 -14.24 -15.44 4.52
N ARG A 39 -14.67 -15.36 5.78
CA ARG A 39 -14.20 -14.35 6.75
C ARG A 39 -12.67 -14.31 6.90
N GLU A 40 -12.03 -15.47 6.91
CA GLU A 40 -10.57 -15.60 7.07
C GLU A 40 -9.80 -15.28 5.79
N GLU A 41 -10.46 -15.32 4.64
CA GLU A 41 -9.86 -15.16 3.32
C GLU A 41 -9.90 -13.73 2.82
N VAL A 42 -10.82 -12.90 3.35
CA VAL A 42 -11.05 -11.51 2.91
C VAL A 42 -9.75 -10.71 2.87
N TYR A 43 -9.04 -10.62 4.00
CA TYR A 43 -7.84 -9.79 4.07
C TYR A 43 -6.71 -10.27 3.13
N PRO A 44 -6.35 -11.57 3.10
CA PRO A 44 -5.40 -12.09 2.13
C PRO A 44 -5.81 -11.89 0.67
N LEU A 45 -7.10 -12.07 0.34
CA LEU A 45 -7.61 -11.89 -1.02
C LEU A 45 -7.53 -10.42 -1.43
N LEU A 46 -7.98 -9.48 -0.60
CA LEU A 46 -7.83 -8.05 -0.87
C LEU A 46 -6.37 -7.65 -1.11
N ALA A 47 -5.42 -8.22 -0.36
CA ALA A 47 -3.99 -8.00 -0.61
C ALA A 47 -3.51 -8.61 -1.93
N GLN A 48 -4.07 -9.73 -2.38
CA GLN A 48 -3.81 -10.28 -3.72
C GLN A 48 -4.40 -9.40 -4.82
N VAL A 49 -5.65 -8.93 -4.66
CA VAL A 49 -6.29 -7.98 -5.58
C VAL A 49 -5.42 -6.73 -5.73
N ALA A 50 -4.97 -6.13 -4.63
CA ALA A 50 -4.11 -4.93 -4.67
C ALA A 50 -2.81 -5.14 -5.46
N ARG A 51 -2.20 -6.32 -5.34
CA ARG A 51 -1.00 -6.69 -6.12
C ARG A 51 -1.33 -6.91 -7.59
N ARG A 52 -2.46 -7.54 -7.91
CA ARG A 52 -2.88 -7.86 -9.27
C ARG A 52 -3.34 -6.62 -10.05
N ALA A 53 -4.01 -5.70 -9.38
CA ALA A 53 -4.44 -4.42 -9.93
C ALA A 53 -3.27 -3.57 -10.43
N GLY A 54 -2.08 -3.75 -9.84
CA GLY A 54 -0.87 -3.03 -10.20
C GLY A 54 -0.76 -1.65 -9.55
N GLY A 55 0.22 -0.88 -10.00
CA GLY A 55 0.50 0.46 -9.49
C GLY A 55 0.88 0.48 -8.00
N VAL A 56 0.71 1.66 -7.40
CA VAL A 56 0.90 1.89 -5.97
C VAL A 56 -0.45 1.76 -5.28
N THR A 57 -0.89 0.51 -5.13
CA THR A 57 -2.20 0.12 -4.59
C THR A 57 -2.03 -0.74 -3.34
N VAL A 58 -2.84 -0.48 -2.31
CA VAL A 58 -2.86 -1.25 -1.04
C VAL A 58 -4.29 -1.46 -0.56
N ARG A 59 -4.49 -2.42 0.35
CA ARG A 59 -5.78 -2.60 1.04
C ARG A 59 -6.06 -1.47 2.04
N MET A 60 -7.31 -1.01 2.10
CA MET A 60 -7.80 -0.06 3.10
C MET A 60 -9.24 -0.42 3.50
N GLY A 61 -9.45 -0.82 4.76
CA GLY A 61 -10.72 -1.39 5.19
C GLY A 61 -11.08 -2.63 4.36
N ASP A 62 -12.31 -2.64 3.83
CA ASP A 62 -12.85 -3.68 2.95
C ASP A 62 -12.60 -3.42 1.45
N GLY A 63 -11.92 -2.31 1.14
CA GLY A 63 -11.58 -1.91 -0.23
C GLY A 63 -10.08 -1.72 -0.44
N LEU A 64 -9.73 -0.93 -1.45
CA LEU A 64 -8.36 -0.54 -1.76
C LEU A 64 -8.19 0.99 -1.79
N ALA A 65 -6.94 1.38 -1.60
CA ALA A 65 -6.44 2.73 -1.73
C ALA A 65 -5.30 2.75 -2.76
N SER A 66 -5.27 3.74 -3.65
CA SER A 66 -4.24 3.83 -4.70
C SER A 66 -3.75 5.27 -4.92
N TRP A 67 -2.44 5.42 -5.13
CA TRP A 67 -1.84 6.63 -5.71
C TRP A 67 -1.75 6.59 -7.23
N SER A 68 -2.00 5.43 -7.83
CA SER A 68 -2.11 5.28 -9.27
C SER A 68 -3.56 5.54 -9.72
N PRO A 69 -3.75 6.27 -10.83
CA PRO A 69 -5.09 6.59 -11.31
C PRO A 69 -5.79 5.34 -11.90
N PRO A 70 -7.14 5.23 -11.86
CA PRO A 70 -7.86 4.03 -12.28
C PRO A 70 -7.56 3.56 -13.71
N GLU A 71 -7.22 4.49 -14.60
CA GLU A 71 -6.95 4.25 -16.02
C GLU A 71 -5.71 3.37 -16.26
N VAL A 72 -4.81 3.28 -15.27
CA VAL A 72 -3.61 2.42 -15.35
C VAL A 72 -3.73 1.17 -14.49
N LEU A 73 -4.86 0.96 -13.82
CA LEU A 73 -5.10 -0.21 -12.97
C LEU A 73 -5.85 -1.29 -13.75
N VAL A 74 -5.56 -2.55 -13.42
CA VAL A 74 -6.35 -3.69 -13.90
C VAL A 74 -7.62 -3.78 -13.06
N LEU A 75 -8.69 -3.15 -13.52
CA LEU A 75 -9.95 -3.01 -12.77
C LEU A 75 -10.75 -4.32 -12.68
N GLU A 76 -10.54 -5.25 -13.59
CA GLU A 76 -11.23 -6.54 -13.63
C GLU A 76 -10.24 -7.66 -13.89
N GLY A 77 -10.43 -8.80 -13.22
CA GLY A 77 -9.58 -9.96 -13.44
C GLY A 77 -9.94 -11.14 -12.54
N THR A 78 -9.08 -12.15 -12.53
CA THR A 78 -9.25 -13.36 -11.72
C THR A 78 -8.03 -13.64 -10.85
N LEU A 79 -8.27 -14.34 -9.75
CA LEU A 79 -7.28 -14.74 -8.75
C LEU A 79 -7.55 -16.19 -8.35
N ALA A 80 -6.51 -16.98 -8.11
CA ALA A 80 -6.63 -18.31 -7.56
C ALA A 80 -6.07 -18.35 -6.13
N ARG A 81 -6.83 -18.87 -5.18
CA ARG A 81 -6.43 -19.03 -3.78
C ARG A 81 -7.03 -20.31 -3.20
N MET A 82 -6.20 -21.14 -2.57
CA MET A 82 -6.63 -22.35 -1.85
C MET A 82 -7.52 -23.29 -2.68
N GLY A 83 -7.26 -23.40 -3.99
CA GLY A 83 -8.03 -24.23 -4.91
C GLY A 83 -9.31 -23.57 -5.46
N GLN A 84 -9.69 -22.39 -4.98
CA GLN A 84 -10.82 -21.62 -5.47
C GLN A 84 -10.38 -20.47 -6.38
N THR A 85 -11.17 -20.20 -7.41
CA THR A 85 -10.98 -19.06 -8.31
C THR A 85 -11.99 -17.97 -8.00
N TYR A 86 -11.52 -16.73 -7.87
CA TYR A 86 -12.34 -15.54 -7.62
C TYR A 86 -12.19 -14.58 -8.79
N ALA A 87 -13.29 -14.11 -9.34
CA ALA A 87 -13.31 -12.92 -10.18
C ALA A 87 -13.38 -11.68 -9.29
N TYR A 88 -12.61 -10.64 -9.64
CA TYR A 88 -12.66 -9.36 -8.95
C TYR A 88 -13.03 -8.24 -9.93
N ARG A 89 -13.78 -7.26 -9.43
CA ARG A 89 -14.03 -5.98 -10.09
C ARG A 89 -13.78 -4.83 -9.12
N LEU A 90 -13.10 -3.79 -9.59
CA LEU A 90 -12.76 -2.59 -8.85
C LEU A 90 -13.61 -1.42 -9.33
N TYR A 91 -14.38 -0.82 -8.41
CA TYR A 91 -15.18 0.36 -8.71
C TYR A 91 -14.55 1.61 -8.08
N PRO A 92 -14.08 2.58 -8.88
CA PRO A 92 -13.60 3.85 -8.34
C PRO A 92 -14.70 4.61 -7.60
N LYS A 93 -14.44 5.01 -6.35
CA LYS A 93 -15.36 5.76 -5.48
C LYS A 93 -14.88 7.20 -5.24
N GLY A 94 -14.17 7.75 -6.23
CA GLY A 94 -13.55 9.07 -6.14
C GLY A 94 -12.34 9.11 -5.21
N ARG A 95 -11.98 10.32 -4.79
CA ARG A 95 -10.78 10.62 -4.00
C ARG A 95 -11.17 11.31 -2.71
N ARG A 96 -10.75 10.76 -1.57
CA ARG A 96 -10.95 11.37 -0.25
C ARG A 96 -9.59 11.66 0.38
N PRO A 97 -9.35 12.87 0.91
CA PRO A 97 -8.15 13.14 1.70
C PRO A 97 -8.12 12.27 2.95
N LEU A 98 -6.96 11.69 3.24
CA LEU A 98 -6.66 11.03 4.49
C LEU A 98 -5.93 11.99 5.44
N ASP A 99 -6.26 11.92 6.72
CA ASP A 99 -5.63 12.63 7.83
C ASP A 99 -4.50 11.78 8.45
N PRO A 100 -3.23 12.22 8.38
CA PRO A 100 -2.10 11.55 9.03
C PRO A 100 -2.19 11.49 10.57
N LYS A 101 -3.09 12.27 11.20
CA LYS A 101 -3.31 12.22 12.65
C LYS A 101 -4.15 11.02 13.07
N ASP A 102 -5.05 10.55 12.21
CA ASP A 102 -5.81 9.33 12.45
C ASP A 102 -4.91 8.09 12.28
N PRO A 103 -4.83 7.18 13.28
CA PRO A 103 -3.95 6.01 13.19
C PRO A 103 -4.27 5.06 12.02
N GLY A 104 -5.55 4.87 11.70
CA GLY A 104 -6.00 3.98 10.64
C GLY A 104 -5.66 4.54 9.26
N GLU A 105 -5.97 5.82 9.05
CA GLU A 105 -5.65 6.53 7.82
C GLU A 105 -4.13 6.69 7.63
N ARG A 106 -3.37 6.98 8.70
CA ARG A 106 -1.90 6.99 8.68
C ARG A 106 -1.30 5.62 8.32
N SER A 107 -1.90 4.53 8.77
CA SER A 107 -1.47 3.17 8.42
C SER A 107 -1.62 2.90 6.92
N ALA A 108 -2.70 3.36 6.31
CA ALA A 108 -2.91 3.28 4.86
C ALA A 108 -1.86 4.11 4.09
N LEU A 109 -1.62 5.36 4.52
CA LEU A 109 -0.57 6.22 3.93
C LEU A 109 0.82 5.59 4.04
N SER A 110 1.14 5.00 5.19
CA SER A 110 2.42 4.32 5.41
C SER A 110 2.56 3.05 4.56
N SER A 111 1.45 2.33 4.34
CA SER A 111 1.41 1.16 3.47
C SER A 111 1.63 1.55 2.00
N LEU A 112 1.03 2.66 1.56
CA LEU A 112 1.29 3.24 0.22
C LEU A 112 2.74 3.68 0.07
N ALA A 113 3.32 4.34 1.08
CA ALA A 113 4.73 4.72 1.06
C ALA A 113 5.66 3.50 0.94
N ARG A 114 5.37 2.41 1.66
CA ARG A 114 6.09 1.13 1.53
C ARG A 114 5.95 0.54 0.12
N ARG A 115 4.74 0.57 -0.44
CA ARG A 115 4.47 0.08 -1.80
C ARG A 115 5.20 0.92 -2.86
N LEU A 116 5.21 2.24 -2.71
CA LEU A 116 5.96 3.15 -3.55
C LEU A 116 7.46 2.83 -3.49
N LEU A 117 8.01 2.62 -2.29
CA LEU A 117 9.41 2.23 -2.13
C LEU A 117 9.70 0.93 -2.89
N GLN A 118 8.90 -0.12 -2.72
CA GLN A 118 9.08 -1.38 -3.45
C GLN A 118 9.09 -1.18 -4.96
N GLU A 119 8.15 -0.40 -5.50
CA GLU A 119 8.06 -0.13 -6.94
C GLU A 119 9.23 0.71 -7.45
N ARG A 120 9.77 1.61 -6.62
CA ARG A 120 10.99 2.37 -6.96
C ARG A 120 12.23 1.47 -6.94
N LEU A 121 12.37 0.62 -5.92
CA LEU A 121 13.50 -0.31 -5.80
C LEU A 121 13.55 -1.30 -6.95
N ARG A 122 12.40 -1.83 -7.39
CA ARG A 122 12.29 -2.77 -8.54
C ARG A 122 12.78 -2.19 -9.86
N ARG A 123 12.90 -0.87 -9.98
CA ARG A 123 13.33 -0.17 -11.20
C ARG A 123 14.79 0.29 -11.13
N LEU A 124 15.49 0.03 -10.03
CA LEU A 124 16.90 0.37 -9.92
C LEU A 124 17.73 -0.56 -10.79
N GLU A 125 18.63 0.02 -11.58
CA GLU A 125 19.61 -0.72 -12.37
C GLU A 125 20.89 -0.93 -11.56
N GLY A 126 21.61 -2.03 -11.82
CA GLY A 126 22.92 -2.30 -11.22
C GLY A 126 22.88 -2.69 -9.73
N VAL A 127 21.72 -3.02 -9.17
CA VAL A 127 21.56 -3.42 -7.77
C VAL A 127 20.76 -4.71 -7.65
N TRP A 128 21.03 -5.49 -6.60
CA TRP A 128 20.24 -6.67 -6.26
C TRP A 128 19.19 -6.29 -5.20
N VAL A 129 17.91 -6.64 -5.44
CA VAL A 129 16.79 -6.24 -4.59
C VAL A 129 15.98 -7.46 -4.15
N GLU A 130 15.89 -7.66 -2.83
CA GLU A 130 15.04 -8.70 -2.21
C GLU A 130 14.00 -8.05 -1.30
N GLY A 131 12.78 -7.89 -1.82
CA GLY A 131 11.68 -7.25 -1.11
C GLY A 131 11.92 -5.75 -0.89
N LEU A 132 12.50 -5.39 0.25
CA LEU A 132 12.92 -4.02 0.61
C LEU A 132 14.43 -3.90 0.85
N ALA A 133 15.15 -5.03 0.90
CA ALA A 133 16.59 -5.02 1.01
C ALA A 133 17.21 -4.68 -0.35
N VAL A 134 18.24 -3.84 -0.32
CA VAL A 134 19.00 -3.42 -1.50
C VAL A 134 20.46 -3.72 -1.24
N TYR A 135 21.05 -4.54 -2.11
CA TYR A 135 22.45 -4.91 -2.07
C TYR A 135 23.14 -4.24 -3.25
N ARG A 136 24.16 -3.43 -2.95
CA ARG A 136 24.97 -2.72 -3.93
C ARG A 136 26.37 -3.31 -3.88
N ARG A 137 26.97 -3.59 -5.04
CA ARG A 137 28.41 -3.88 -5.09
C ARG A 137 29.15 -2.58 -4.78
N GLU A 138 30.05 -2.64 -3.81
CA GLU A 138 31.03 -1.58 -3.54
C GLU A 138 32.10 -1.56 -4.64
#